data_AF-A0A7A6UPC1-F1
#
_entry.id   AF-A0A7A6UPC1-F1
#
_cell.length_a   1.000
_cell.length_b   1.000
_cell.length_c   1.000
_cell.angle_alpha   90.00
_cell.angle_beta   90.00
_cell.angle_gamma   90.00
#
_symmetry.space_group_name_H-M   'P 1'
#
loop_
_entity.id
_entity.type
_entity.pdbx_description
1 polymer ?
#
loop_
_entity_poly.entity_id
_entity_poly.type
_entity_poly.pdbx_seq_one_letter_code
_entity_poly.pdbx_strand_id
1 'polypeptide(L)'
;MTGSGINTVQINGEVKHITELDALTLSKEWEKLKNENAALYSYNREVNQVWRGFILRLVGVNLADKVRITLKGINARKESVYPE
;
A
#
# COMPACT_ATOMS: atom_id res chain seq x y z
N MET A 1 15.14 -20.11 -2.09
CA MET A 1 13.83 -19.47 -2.27
C MET A 1 13.40 -18.91 -0.93
N THR A 2 13.54 -17.62 -0.72
CA THR A 2 12.94 -16.95 0.44
C THR A 2 11.43 -17.02 0.26
N GLY A 3 10.70 -17.53 1.25
CA GLY A 3 9.24 -17.69 1.18
C GLY A 3 8.43 -16.38 1.06
N SER A 4 9.05 -15.24 0.75
CA SER A 4 8.39 -13.95 0.54
C SER A 4 7.68 -13.92 -0.81
N GLY A 5 6.41 -14.32 -0.81
CA GLY A 5 5.49 -14.16 -1.93
C GLY A 5 4.52 -12.98 -1.73
N ILE A 6 3.72 -12.70 -2.75
CA ILE A 6 2.71 -11.62 -2.78
C ILE A 6 1.62 -11.83 -1.68
N ASN A 7 1.44 -13.07 -1.24
CA ASN A 7 0.45 -13.47 -0.24
C ASN A 7 1.09 -13.82 1.11
N THR A 8 2.24 -13.23 1.43
CA THR A 8 2.93 -13.47 2.71
C THR A 8 3.21 -12.18 3.45
N VAL A 9 3.21 -12.23 4.78
CA VAL A 9 3.61 -11.13 5.66
C VAL A 9 4.69 -11.62 6.63
N GLN A 10 5.53 -10.71 7.10
CA GLN A 10 6.57 -11.02 8.08
C GLN A 10 6.12 -10.52 9.47
N ILE A 11 5.87 -11.45 10.39
CA ILE A 11 5.43 -11.15 11.75
C ILE A 11 6.49 -11.71 12.70
N ASN A 12 7.06 -10.84 13.55
CA ASN A 12 8.13 -11.22 14.50
C ASN A 12 9.33 -11.93 13.85
N GLY A 13 9.67 -11.57 12.61
CA GLY A 13 10.76 -12.19 11.85
C GLY A 13 10.37 -13.45 11.07
N GLU A 14 9.19 -14.02 11.32
CA GLU A 14 8.68 -15.21 10.64
C GLU A 14 7.80 -14.83 9.44
N VAL A 15 8.01 -15.50 8.30
CA VAL A 15 7.18 -15.31 7.10
C VAL A 15 5.97 -16.23 7.19
N LYS A 16 4.77 -15.65 7.16
CA LYS A 16 3.49 -16.38 7.22
C LYS A 16 2.67 -16.13 5.97
N HIS A 17 1.96 -17.14 5.50
CA HIS A 17 0.96 -16.95 4.43
C HIS A 17 -0.28 -16.28 5.01
N ILE A 18 -0.95 -15.40 4.25
CA ILE A 18 -2.11 -14.65 4.74
C ILE A 18 -3.28 -15.54 5.21
N THR A 19 -3.36 -16.78 4.70
CA THR A 19 -4.39 -17.77 5.10
C THR A 19 -4.10 -18.41 6.46
N GLU A 20 -2.89 -18.25 7.00
CA GLU A 20 -2.47 -18.77 8.30
C GLU A 20 -2.77 -17.76 9.43
N LEU A 21 -3.21 -16.55 9.09
CA LEU A 21 -3.52 -15.49 10.03
C LEU A 21 -4.99 -15.53 10.42
N ASP A 22 -5.27 -15.28 11.70
CA ASP A 22 -6.63 -14.97 12.14
C ASP A 22 -7.09 -13.61 11.58
N ALA A 23 -8.41 -13.42 11.53
CA ALA A 23 -9.01 -12.25 10.89
C ALA A 23 -8.57 -10.92 11.53
N LEU A 24 -8.29 -10.89 12.84
CA LEU A 24 -7.85 -9.68 13.53
C LEU A 24 -6.40 -9.34 13.15
N THR A 25 -5.50 -10.32 13.17
CA THR A 25 -4.11 -10.13 12.75
C THR A 25 -4.03 -9.74 11.28
N LEU A 26 -4.81 -10.39 10.42
CA LEU A 26 -4.87 -10.04 9.00
C LEU A 26 -5.34 -8.59 8.78
N SER A 27 -6.36 -8.16 9.51
CA SER A 27 -6.88 -6.78 9.43
C SER A 27 -5.83 -5.75 9.88
N LYS A 28 -5.10 -6.04 10.95
CA LYS A 28 -4.02 -5.17 11.46
C LYS A 28 -2.86 -5.05 10.48
N GLU A 29 -2.39 -6.17 9.92
CA GLU A 29 -1.31 -6.15 8.92
C GLU A 29 -1.77 -5.44 7.64
N TRP A 30 -3.04 -5.61 7.25
CA TRP A 30 -3.63 -4.87 6.14
C TRP A 30 -3.66 -3.37 6.39
N GLU A 31 -4.12 -2.93 7.56
CA GLU A 31 -4.13 -1.52 7.96
C GLU A 31 -2.71 -0.93 7.94
N LYS A 32 -1.74 -1.65 8.52
CA LYS A 32 -0.33 -1.26 8.50
C LYS A 32 0.19 -1.09 7.07
N LEU A 33 -0.04 -2.06 6.18
CA LEU A 33 0.36 -1.97 4.78
C LEU A 33 -0.28 -0.77 4.07
N LYS A 34 -1.56 -0.49 4.35
CA LYS A 34 -2.27 0.68 3.81
C LYS A 34 -1.64 1.99 4.27
N ASN A 35 -1.29 2.08 5.55
CA ASN A 35 -0.67 3.26 6.15
C ASN A 35 0.75 3.50 5.62
N GLU A 36 1.58 2.46 5.58
CA GLU A 36 2.94 2.53 5.04
C GLU A 36 2.94 2.94 3.56
N ASN A 37 2.05 2.35 2.75
CA ASN A 37 1.92 2.71 1.36
C ASN A 37 1.45 4.16 1.18
N ALA A 38 0.50 4.64 2.00
CA ALA A 38 0.06 6.03 1.99
C ALA A 38 1.19 7.00 2.34
N ALA A 39 2.02 6.66 3.33
CA ALA A 39 3.19 7.45 3.70
C ALA A 39 4.22 7.54 2.56
N LEU A 40 4.51 6.43 1.86
CA LEU A 40 5.39 6.41 0.69
C LEU A 40 4.87 7.31 -0.44
N TYR A 41 3.56 7.26 -0.74
CA TYR A 41 2.97 8.14 -1.75
C TYR A 41 3.01 9.61 -1.34
N SER A 42 2.78 9.92 -0.06
CA SER A 42 2.90 11.28 0.45
C SER A 42 4.32 11.81 0.27
N TYR A 43 5.32 11.00 0.60
CA TYR A 43 6.73 11.35 0.41
C TYR A 43 7.07 11.56 -1.07
N ASN A 44 6.66 10.65 -1.95
CA ASN A 44 6.88 10.80 -3.39
C ASN A 44 6.24 12.07 -3.95
N ARG A 45 5.03 12.42 -3.47
CA ARG A 45 4.35 13.66 -3.85
C ARG A 45 5.14 14.89 -3.43
N GLU A 46 5.68 14.92 -2.21
CA GLU A 46 6.52 16.00 -1.72
C GLU A 46 7.79 16.15 -2.58
N VAL A 47 8.49 15.04 -2.84
CA VAL A 47 9.71 15.04 -3.68
C VAL A 47 9.39 15.51 -5.11
N ASN A 48 8.25 15.10 -5.67
CA ASN A 48 7.82 15.50 -7.02
C ASN A 48 7.50 17.00 -7.16
N GLN A 49 7.22 17.70 -6.05
CA GLN A 49 6.89 19.13 -6.03
C GLN A 49 8.13 20.03 -5.87
N VAL A 50 9.27 19.46 -5.45
CA VAL A 50 10.51 20.22 -5.25
C VAL A 50 11.51 20.01 -6.38
N TRP A 51 12.58 20.81 -6.39
CA TRP A 51 13.67 20.72 -7.38
C TRP A 51 14.30 19.33 -7.48
N ARG A 52 14.29 18.53 -6.39
CA ARG A 52 14.73 17.13 -6.41
C ARG A 52 13.92 16.28 -7.39
N GLY A 53 12.60 16.46 -7.44
CA GLY A 53 11.74 15.78 -8.41
C GLY A 53 12.06 16.16 -9.85
N PHE A 54 12.48 17.40 -10.09
CA PHE A 54 12.96 17.82 -11.41
C PHE A 54 14.26 17.10 -11.80
N ILE A 55 15.24 17.00 -10.90
CA ILE A 55 16.48 16.25 -11.15
C ILE A 55 16.22 14.76 -11.40
N LEU A 56 15.33 14.14 -10.62
CA LEU A 56 14.96 12.73 -10.81
C LEU A 56 14.38 12.48 -12.21
N ARG A 57 13.52 13.39 -12.70
CA ARG A 57 12.97 13.29 -14.06
C ARG A 57 14.05 13.41 -15.15
N LEU A 58 15.07 14.25 -14.95
CA LEU A 58 16.18 14.39 -15.91
C LEU A 58 17.00 13.10 -16.03
N VAL A 59 17.15 12.33 -14.95
CA VAL A 59 17.85 11.02 -14.98
C VAL A 59 16.92 9.84 -15.27
N GLY A 60 15.68 10.11 -15.71
CA GLY A 60 14.72 9.08 -16.10
C GLY A 60 14.00 8.39 -14.93
N VAL A 61 14.13 8.88 -13.70
CA VAL A 61 13.43 8.34 -12.53
C VAL A 61 12.09 9.04 -12.35
N ASN A 62 11.00 8.25 -12.31
CA ASN A 62 9.65 8.75 -12.10
C ASN A 62 9.08 8.21 -10.78
N LEU A 63 8.88 9.08 -9.80
CA LEU A 63 8.29 8.70 -8.51
C LEU A 63 6.76 8.64 -8.65
N ALA A 64 6.20 7.48 -8.34
CA ALA A 64 4.75 7.30 -8.31
C ALA A 64 4.15 8.11 -7.15
N ASP A 65 3.29 9.07 -7.46
CA ASP A 65 2.61 9.94 -6.49
C ASP A 65 1.08 9.77 -6.49
N LYS A 66 0.56 8.85 -7.31
CA LYS A 66 -0.87 8.57 -7.42
C LYS A 66 -1.23 7.28 -6.71
N VAL A 67 -2.17 7.37 -5.76
CA VAL A 67 -2.91 6.22 -5.25
C VAL A 67 -3.79 5.69 -6.38
N ARG A 68 -3.27 4.77 -7.20
CA ARG A 68 -4.04 4.18 -8.31
C ARG A 68 -5.09 3.18 -7.83
N ILE A 69 -4.97 2.67 -6.61
CA ILE A 69 -5.87 1.66 -6.06
C ILE A 69 -6.52 2.22 -4.79
N THR A 70 -7.75 2.72 -4.95
CA THR A 70 -8.63 3.06 -3.83
C THR A 70 -9.69 1.96 -3.72
N LEU A 71 -9.53 1.07 -2.76
CA LEU A 71 -10.59 0.15 -2.37
C LEU A 71 -11.57 0.94 -1.52
N LYS A 72 -12.66 1.35 -2.14
CA LYS A 72 -13.80 1.92 -1.44
C LYS A 72 -14.75 0.77 -1.15
N GLY A 73 -15.34 0.72 0.04
CA GLY A 73 -16.47 -0.17 0.33
C GLY A 73 -17.70 0.31 -0.43
N ILE A 74 -17.58 0.42 -1.75
CA ILE A 74 -18.55 1.00 -2.64
C ILE A 74 -18.70 0.08 -3.84
N ASN A 75 -19.93 -0.32 -4.12
CA ASN A 75 -20.23 -1.21 -5.25
C ASN A 75 -20.12 -0.46 -6.60
N ALA A 76 -20.33 -1.17 -7.71
CA ALA A 76 -20.30 -0.59 -9.06
C ALA A 76 -21.33 0.54 -9.29
N ARG A 77 -22.34 0.68 -8.42
CA ARG A 77 -23.37 1.71 -8.46
C ARG A 77 -23.04 2.94 -7.61
N LYS A 78 -21.85 2.99 -7.02
CA LYS A 78 -21.41 4.04 -6.09
C LYS A 78 -22.12 4.02 -4.72
N GLU A 79 -22.67 2.88 -4.30
CA GLU A 79 -23.36 2.71 -3.02
C GLU A 79 -22.46 2.01 -1.99
N SER A 80 -22.59 2.35 -0.70
CA SER A 80 -21.88 1.66 0.39
C SER A 80 -22.23 0.15 0.39
N VAL A 81 -21.22 -0.71 0.48
CA VAL A 81 -21.43 -2.17 0.69
C VAL A 81 -21.58 -2.51 2.18
N TYR A 82 -21.43 -1.53 3.07
CA TYR A 82 -21.69 -1.67 4.51
C TYR A 82 -23.09 -1.13 4.84
N PRO A 83 -23.92 -1.88 5.60
CA PRO A 83 -25.21 -1.41 6.09
C PRO A 83 -25.03 -0.25 7.09
N GLU A 84 -26.04 0.61 7.21
CA GLU A 84 -26.10 1.68 8.24
C GLU A 84 -26.30 1.11 9.65
#